data_AF-A0A6M4PA34-F1
#
_entry.id   AF-A0A6M4PA34-F1
#
_cell.length_a   1.000
_cell.length_b   1.000
_cell.length_c   1.000
_cell.angle_alpha   90.00
_cell.angle_beta   90.00
_cell.angle_gamma   90.00
#
_symmetry.space_group_name_H-M   'P 1'
#
loop_
_entity.id
_entity.type
_entity.pdbx_description
1 polymer ?
#
loop_
_entity_poly.entity_id
_entity_poly.type
_entity_poly.pdbx_seq_one_letter_code
_entity_poly.pdbx_strand_id
1 'polypeptide(L)'
;MKIDEITTLKSILKALKDSNISDVAKQIDGISKDPLASALNAAGYKYSSATPRGWAFISDGDEPLDKSIFDFVKPKSSAKKPHSQPIPELVTTDSPAIHGQFTDDEMQAIKEMLKSWQESAPAIKMEPTLHERIKQLPQEEKTRKTIVIDQSIGERFDVFCEGERLNKSDILHLALADFMDKFE
;
A
#
# COMPACT_ATOMS: atom_id res chain seq x y z
N MET A 1 28.53 16.98 -7.68
CA MET A 1 28.08 18.04 -6.76
C MET A 1 27.35 17.38 -5.62
N LYS A 2 27.55 17.87 -4.40
CA LYS A 2 27.17 17.19 -3.15
C LYS A 2 25.65 17.15 -2.99
N ILE A 3 25.14 15.98 -2.63
CA ILE A 3 23.71 15.65 -2.51
C ILE A 3 23.03 16.43 -1.36
N ASP A 4 23.84 17.01 -0.46
CA ASP A 4 23.35 17.77 0.70
C ASP A 4 22.76 19.15 0.36
N GLU A 5 22.93 19.66 -0.87
CA GLU A 5 22.42 20.98 -1.30
C GLU A 5 21.07 20.94 -2.04
N ILE A 6 20.52 19.77 -2.38
CA ILE A 6 19.26 19.63 -3.16
C ILE A 6 18.02 19.32 -2.32
N THR A 7 18.12 19.39 -0.99
CA THR A 7 16.99 19.17 -0.08
C THR A 7 16.22 20.45 0.25
N THR A 8 16.83 21.61 0.03
CA THR A 8 16.24 22.93 0.26
C THR A 8 15.31 23.34 -0.88
N LEU A 9 14.16 23.94 -0.56
CA LEU A 9 13.16 24.41 -1.54
C LEU A 9 13.77 25.29 -2.63
N LYS A 10 14.70 26.19 -2.29
CA LYS A 10 15.44 27.05 -3.23
C LYS A 10 16.19 26.27 -4.32
N SER A 11 16.87 25.19 -3.95
CA SER A 11 17.65 24.37 -4.87
C SER A 11 16.75 23.54 -5.79
N ILE A 12 15.63 23.02 -5.24
CA ILE A 12 14.61 22.30 -5.99
C ILE A 12 13.95 23.21 -7.03
N LEU A 13 13.58 24.45 -6.64
CA LEU A 13 13.00 25.43 -7.57
C LEU A 13 13.97 25.86 -8.66
N LYS A 14 15.27 25.95 -8.34
CA LYS A 14 16.31 26.22 -9.34
C LYS A 14 16.43 25.06 -10.34
N ALA A 15 16.43 23.82 -9.87
CA ALA A 15 16.47 22.63 -10.73
C ALA A 15 15.19 22.49 -11.60
N LEU A 16 14.04 22.90 -11.07
CA LEU A 16 12.76 22.89 -11.80
C LEU A 16 12.66 23.92 -12.93
N LYS A 17 13.56 24.91 -13.00
CA LYS A 17 13.64 25.83 -14.14
C LYS A 17 14.24 25.16 -15.37
N ASP A 18 15.19 24.26 -15.15
CA ASP A 18 15.96 23.60 -16.22
C ASP A 18 15.49 22.16 -16.49
N SER A 19 14.69 21.57 -15.60
CA SER A 19 14.28 20.16 -15.67
C SER A 19 12.86 19.93 -15.17
N ASN A 20 12.27 18.81 -15.55
CA ASN A 20 10.92 18.44 -15.10
C ASN A 20 10.94 17.90 -13.65
N ILE A 21 9.79 17.95 -12.98
CA ILE A 21 9.64 17.50 -11.59
C ILE A 21 9.98 16.02 -11.38
N SER A 22 9.82 15.17 -12.40
CA SER A 22 10.15 13.75 -12.30
C SER A 22 11.66 13.52 -12.22
N ASP A 23 12.44 14.28 -12.99
CA ASP A 23 13.90 14.17 -13.01
C ASP A 23 14.52 14.81 -11.78
N VAL A 24 13.93 15.90 -11.27
CA VAL A 24 14.32 16.47 -9.98
C VAL A 24 14.01 15.49 -8.83
N ALA A 25 12.86 14.82 -8.84
CA ALA A 25 12.52 13.83 -7.82
C ALA A 25 13.50 12.64 -7.78
N LYS A 26 14.01 12.16 -8.93
CA LYS A 26 15.01 11.08 -8.97
C LYS A 26 16.34 11.44 -8.32
N GLN A 27 16.65 12.72 -8.20
CA GLN A 27 17.89 13.21 -7.58
C GLN A 27 17.75 13.33 -6.05
N ILE A 28 16.52 13.25 -5.52
CA ILE A 28 16.24 13.36 -4.09
C ILE A 28 15.94 11.97 -3.53
N ASP A 29 16.85 11.46 -2.70
CA ASP A 29 16.66 10.17 -2.05
C ASP A 29 15.44 10.20 -1.11
N GLY A 30 14.51 9.26 -1.29
CA GLY A 30 13.35 9.10 -0.40
C GLY A 30 12.08 9.88 -0.80
N ILE A 31 12.09 10.64 -1.90
CA ILE A 31 10.91 11.36 -2.40
C ILE A 31 10.62 10.97 -3.85
N SER A 32 9.41 10.47 -4.13
CA SER A 32 8.94 10.30 -5.50
C SER A 32 8.23 11.55 -6.02
N LYS A 33 7.95 11.58 -7.34
CA LYS A 33 7.32 12.72 -8.03
C LYS A 33 6.07 13.26 -7.32
N ASP A 34 5.15 12.38 -6.90
CA ASP A 34 3.87 12.79 -6.33
C ASP A 34 4.02 13.38 -4.90
N PRO A 35 4.80 12.75 -3.99
CA PRO A 35 5.21 13.38 -2.73
C PRO A 35 5.92 14.73 -2.91
N LEU A 36 6.80 14.86 -3.90
CA LEU A 36 7.50 16.13 -4.19
C LEU A 36 6.49 17.22 -4.59
N ALA A 37 5.58 16.90 -5.50
CA ALA A 37 4.52 17.83 -5.91
C ALA A 37 3.60 18.19 -4.75
N SER A 38 3.24 17.23 -3.90
CA SER A 38 2.43 17.47 -2.71
C SER A 38 3.15 18.36 -1.69
N ALA A 39 4.46 18.16 -1.50
CA ALA A 39 5.28 18.95 -0.59
C ALA A 39 5.43 20.39 -1.09
N LEU A 40 5.62 20.61 -2.40
CA LEU A 40 5.63 21.94 -3.00
C LEU A 40 4.30 22.68 -2.81
N ASN A 41 3.17 21.99 -3.01
CA ASN A 41 1.85 22.56 -2.74
C ASN A 41 1.64 22.90 -1.26
N ALA A 42 2.11 22.05 -0.35
CA ALA A 42 2.05 22.31 1.09
C ALA A 42 2.96 23.47 1.52
N ALA A 43 4.07 23.68 0.81
CA ALA A 43 4.96 24.82 0.98
C ALA A 43 4.42 26.12 0.34
N GLY A 44 3.24 26.10 -0.29
CA GLY A 44 2.63 27.29 -0.89
C GLY A 44 2.98 27.52 -2.37
N TYR A 45 3.68 26.59 -3.02
CA TYR A 45 3.99 26.66 -4.44
C TYR A 45 2.95 25.92 -5.27
N LYS A 46 2.44 26.56 -6.31
CA LYS A 46 1.53 25.94 -7.27
C LYS A 46 2.17 25.91 -8.65
N TYR A 47 1.97 24.80 -9.34
CA TYR A 47 2.36 24.70 -10.73
C TYR A 47 1.43 25.54 -11.63
N SER A 48 2.01 26.49 -12.34
CA SER A 48 1.36 27.24 -13.42
C SER A 48 1.77 26.65 -14.76
N SER A 49 0.77 26.25 -15.55
CA SER A 49 0.95 25.94 -16.98
C SER A 49 0.94 27.20 -17.86
N ALA A 50 0.58 28.36 -17.31
CA ALA A 50 0.57 29.63 -18.02
C ALA A 50 2.00 30.17 -18.11
N THR A 51 2.35 30.81 -19.23
CA THR A 51 3.68 31.38 -19.48
C THR A 51 3.97 32.50 -18.46
N PRO A 52 5.08 32.43 -17.70
CA PRO A 52 6.13 31.40 -17.70
C PRO A 52 5.71 30.12 -16.97
N ARG A 53 5.84 28.99 -17.67
CA ARG A 53 5.54 27.65 -17.16
C ARG A 53 6.48 27.33 -15.99
N GLY A 54 5.94 27.01 -14.82
CA GLY A 54 6.78 26.74 -13.66
C GLY A 54 6.00 26.74 -12.34
N TRP A 55 6.74 26.51 -11.26
CA TRP A 55 6.21 26.61 -9.91
C TRP A 55 6.31 28.04 -9.41
N ALA A 56 5.19 28.61 -8.99
CA ALA A 56 5.09 29.95 -8.44
C ALA A 56 4.56 29.88 -7.01
N PHE A 57 5.08 30.73 -6.14
CA PHE A 57 4.61 30.88 -4.77
C PHE A 57 3.29 31.68 -4.77
N ILE A 58 2.23 31.15 -4.16
CA ILE A 58 0.88 31.76 -4.14
C ILE A 58 0.34 31.86 -2.70
N SER A 59 1.20 31.77 -1.68
CA SER A 59 0.77 31.86 -0.26
C SER A 59 1.10 33.23 0.33
N ASP A 60 0.26 33.73 1.24
CA ASP A 60 0.40 35.04 1.92
C ASP A 60 1.46 35.05 3.04
N GLY A 61 2.35 34.05 3.11
CA GLY A 61 3.38 33.91 4.16
C GLY A 61 4.79 34.16 3.65
N ASP A 62 5.76 34.20 4.58
CA ASP A 62 7.18 34.25 4.25
C ASP A 62 7.58 33.03 3.41
N GLU A 63 8.20 33.29 2.26
CA GLU A 63 8.64 32.27 1.33
C GLU A 63 9.65 31.34 2.03
N PRO A 64 9.32 30.04 2.24
CA PRO A 64 10.16 29.14 3.02
C PRO A 64 11.34 28.60 2.20
N LEU A 65 12.13 29.51 1.61
CA LEU A 65 13.23 29.19 0.71
C LEU A 65 14.29 28.31 1.35
N ASP A 66 14.55 28.51 2.65
CA ASP A 66 15.59 27.79 3.40
C ASP A 66 15.08 26.51 4.08
N LYS A 67 13.78 26.21 3.98
CA LYS A 67 13.20 25.01 4.60
C LYS A 67 13.43 23.77 3.73
N SER A 68 13.52 22.62 4.40
CA SER A 68 13.69 21.32 3.76
C SER A 68 12.37 20.87 3.14
N ILE A 69 12.40 20.30 1.94
CA ILE A 69 11.19 19.75 1.31
C ILE A 69 10.54 18.64 2.16
N PHE A 70 11.34 17.92 2.95
CA PHE A 70 10.89 16.84 3.83
C PHE A 70 9.99 17.35 4.97
N ASP A 71 10.12 18.61 5.39
CA ASP A 71 9.24 19.22 6.41
C ASP A 71 7.78 19.31 5.92
N PHE A 72 7.59 19.30 4.59
CA PHE A 72 6.29 19.41 3.94
C PHE A 72 5.80 18.07 3.36
N VAL A 73 6.62 17.02 3.43
CA VAL A 73 6.19 15.67 3.04
C VAL A 73 5.34 15.11 4.16
N LYS A 74 4.03 15.01 3.94
CA LYS A 74 3.14 14.32 4.86
C LYS A 74 3.63 12.88 5.01
N PRO A 75 3.90 12.37 6.23
CA PRO A 75 4.15 10.96 6.42
C PRO A 75 2.95 10.19 5.84
N LYS A 76 3.21 9.07 5.17
CA LYS A 76 2.16 8.17 4.66
C LYS A 76 1.40 7.57 5.85
N SER A 77 0.54 8.37 6.47
CA SER A 77 -0.52 7.88 7.33
C SER A 77 -1.49 7.14 6.42
N SER A 78 -1.57 5.83 6.60
CA SER A 78 -2.61 4.95 6.06
C SER A 78 -3.99 5.23 6.68
N ALA A 79 -4.29 6.49 7.00
CA ALA A 79 -5.60 6.90 7.47
C ALA A 79 -6.52 7.09 6.25
N LYS A 80 -7.33 6.05 6.00
CA LYS A 80 -8.57 6.15 5.23
C LYS A 80 -9.35 7.37 5.75
N LYS A 81 -9.65 8.34 4.88
CA LYS A 81 -10.54 9.45 5.22
C LYS A 81 -11.94 8.89 5.49
N PRO A 82 -12.54 9.06 6.69
CA PRO A 82 -13.94 8.78 6.87
C PRO A 82 -14.78 9.87 6.20
N HIS A 83 -15.89 9.44 5.61
CA HIS A 83 -16.90 10.27 4.98
C HIS A 83 -17.50 11.21 6.05
N SER A 84 -17.28 12.52 5.89
CA SER A 84 -17.76 13.55 6.80
C SER A 84 -19.26 13.76 6.64
N GLN A 85 -20.06 13.32 7.62
CA GLN A 85 -21.33 13.94 7.94
C GLN A 85 -21.12 14.94 9.09
N PRO A 86 -21.83 16.09 9.11
CA PRO A 86 -21.60 17.15 10.08
C PRO A 86 -22.16 16.76 11.46
N ILE A 87 -21.33 16.88 12.50
CA ILE A 87 -21.68 16.67 13.91
C ILE A 87 -21.84 18.06 14.56
N PRO A 88 -22.95 18.34 15.29
CA PRO A 88 -23.06 19.54 16.12
C PRO A 88 -22.21 19.46 17.40
N GLU A 89 -21.76 20.63 17.85
CA GLU A 89 -20.91 20.91 19.01
C GLU A 89 -21.18 20.11 20.32
N LEU A 90 -20.07 19.56 20.84
CA LEU A 90 -19.61 19.56 22.24
C LEU A 90 -20.64 19.53 23.38
N VAL A 91 -20.66 18.42 24.12
CA VAL A 91 -20.62 18.47 25.60
C VAL A 91 -19.69 17.38 26.13
N THR A 92 -18.62 17.82 26.78
CA THR A 92 -17.66 17.07 27.59
C THR A 92 -18.34 16.54 28.85
N THR A 93 -18.18 15.25 29.18
CA THR A 93 -17.86 14.69 30.53
C THR A 93 -18.11 13.17 30.56
N ASP A 94 -17.06 12.42 30.89
CA ASP A 94 -17.04 11.08 31.50
C ASP A 94 -18.00 10.00 30.98
N SER A 95 -17.50 9.10 30.12
CA SER A 95 -18.11 7.78 29.88
C SER A 95 -17.16 6.66 30.30
N PRO A 96 -17.59 5.72 31.17
CA PRO A 96 -16.81 4.54 31.50
C PRO A 96 -16.80 3.56 30.31
N ALA A 97 -15.78 2.73 30.24
CA ALA A 97 -15.57 1.72 29.20
C ALA A 97 -16.87 0.97 28.84
N ILE A 98 -17.43 1.25 27.65
CA ILE A 98 -18.56 0.50 27.07
C ILE A 98 -18.00 -0.76 26.40
N HIS A 99 -17.50 -1.68 27.20
CA HIS A 99 -17.51 -3.11 26.88
C HIS A 99 -17.70 -3.84 28.21
N GLY A 100 -18.96 -3.99 28.62
CA GLY A 100 -19.30 -4.93 29.67
C GLY A 100 -18.78 -6.30 29.26
N GLN A 101 -18.09 -6.97 30.18
CA GLN A 101 -17.71 -8.36 29.98
C GLN A 101 -19.00 -9.16 29.75
N PHE A 102 -18.99 -10.07 28.76
CA PHE A 102 -20.14 -10.92 28.48
C PHE A 102 -20.60 -11.62 29.76
N THR A 103 -21.90 -11.61 29.99
CA THR A 103 -22.49 -12.37 31.09
C THR A 103 -22.29 -13.87 30.84
N ASP A 104 -22.26 -14.66 31.91
CA ASP A 104 -22.00 -16.10 31.81
C ASP A 104 -23.01 -16.81 30.90
N ASP A 105 -24.27 -16.34 30.89
CA ASP A 105 -25.34 -16.83 30.02
C ASP A 105 -25.07 -16.52 28.54
N GLU A 106 -24.58 -15.31 28.22
CA GLU A 106 -24.19 -14.94 26.85
C GLU A 106 -22.97 -15.74 26.38
N MET A 107 -21.99 -15.93 27.26
CA MET A 107 -20.83 -16.75 26.98
C MET A 107 -21.21 -18.22 26.77
N GLN A 108 -22.20 -18.73 27.52
CA GLN A 108 -22.73 -20.07 27.35
C GLN A 108 -23.49 -20.20 26.03
N ALA A 109 -24.32 -19.23 25.67
CA ALA A 109 -25.03 -19.20 24.38
C ALA A 109 -24.04 -19.17 23.20
N ILE A 110 -22.97 -18.38 23.27
CA ILE A 110 -21.93 -18.35 22.24
C ILE A 110 -21.23 -19.70 22.13
N LYS A 111 -20.88 -20.34 23.25
CA LYS A 111 -20.24 -21.67 23.25
C LYS A 111 -21.17 -22.73 22.65
N GLU A 112 -22.46 -22.67 22.93
CA GLU A 112 -23.46 -23.60 22.41
C GLU A 112 -23.71 -23.40 20.91
N MET A 113 -23.74 -22.15 20.44
CA MET A 113 -23.72 -21.81 19.02
C MET A 113 -22.47 -22.36 18.31
N LEU A 114 -21.28 -22.20 18.91
CA LEU A 114 -20.03 -22.70 18.34
C LEU A 114 -20.01 -24.23 18.23
N LYS A 115 -20.53 -24.92 19.25
CA LYS A 115 -20.61 -26.38 19.30
C LYS A 115 -21.59 -26.93 18.26
N SER A 116 -22.78 -26.32 18.12
CA SER A 116 -23.75 -26.72 17.09
C SER A 116 -23.23 -26.48 15.67
N TRP A 117 -22.39 -25.46 15.45
CA TRP A 117 -21.70 -25.22 14.18
C TRP A 117 -20.61 -26.27 13.91
N GLN A 118 -19.89 -26.73 14.94
CA GLN A 118 -18.91 -27.82 14.79
C GLN A 118 -19.57 -29.18 14.54
N GLU A 119 -20.73 -29.43 15.13
CA GLU A 119 -21.47 -30.70 14.99
C GLU A 119 -22.24 -30.80 13.66
N SER A 120 -22.65 -29.67 13.08
CA SER A 120 -23.36 -29.61 11.78
C SER A 120 -22.46 -29.35 10.58
N ALA A 121 -21.21 -28.93 10.80
CA ALA A 121 -20.25 -28.79 9.73
C ALA A 121 -19.70 -30.18 9.35
N PRO A 122 -19.81 -30.64 8.08
CA PRO A 122 -18.85 -31.62 7.60
C PRO A 122 -17.49 -30.96 7.81
N ALA A 123 -16.60 -31.58 8.58
CA ALA A 123 -15.29 -31.05 8.97
C ALA A 123 -14.82 -30.02 7.94
N ILE A 124 -14.93 -28.73 8.28
CA ILE A 124 -14.44 -27.67 7.40
C ILE A 124 -12.93 -27.82 7.48
N LYS A 125 -12.39 -28.75 6.67
CA LYS A 125 -11.09 -28.59 6.10
C LYS A 125 -11.21 -27.25 5.39
N MET A 126 -10.84 -26.17 6.08
CA MET A 126 -10.55 -24.92 5.40
C MET A 126 -9.37 -25.29 4.52
N GLU A 127 -9.66 -25.75 3.30
CA GLU A 127 -8.65 -25.96 2.30
C GLU A 127 -7.93 -24.61 2.21
N PRO A 128 -6.63 -24.57 2.52
CA PRO A 128 -5.91 -23.33 2.58
C PRO A 128 -6.08 -22.62 1.25
N THR A 129 -6.43 -21.34 1.32
CA THR A 129 -6.59 -20.53 0.11
C THR A 129 -5.30 -20.59 -0.70
N LEU A 130 -5.40 -20.40 -2.02
CA LEU A 130 -4.22 -20.45 -2.90
C LEU A 130 -3.09 -19.52 -2.40
N HIS A 131 -3.43 -18.34 -1.90
CA HIS A 131 -2.49 -17.40 -1.31
C HIS A 131 -1.81 -17.94 -0.04
N GLU A 132 -2.54 -18.65 0.82
CA GLU A 132 -1.97 -19.27 2.02
C GLU A 132 -1.01 -20.39 1.65
N ARG A 133 -1.36 -21.24 0.67
CA ARG A 133 -0.45 -22.27 0.15
C ARG A 133 0.83 -21.66 -0.41
N ILE A 134 0.71 -20.60 -1.21
CA ILE A 134 1.88 -19.89 -1.77
C ILE A 134 2.75 -19.30 -0.67
N LYS A 135 2.15 -18.74 0.39
CA LYS A 135 2.90 -18.18 1.53
C LYS A 135 3.64 -19.26 2.33
N GLN A 136 3.13 -20.49 2.34
CA GLN A 136 3.74 -21.63 3.02
C GLN A 136 4.84 -22.32 2.18
N LEU A 137 5.02 -21.94 0.91
CA LEU A 137 6.05 -22.52 0.07
C LEU A 137 7.47 -22.27 0.63
N PRO A 138 8.35 -23.28 0.57
CA PRO A 138 9.74 -23.12 1.00
C PRO A 138 10.43 -22.05 0.15
N GLN A 139 11.11 -21.11 0.81
CA GLN A 139 11.88 -20.03 0.17
C GLN A 139 13.31 -20.47 -0.09
N GLU A 140 13.48 -21.69 -0.62
CA GLU A 140 14.78 -22.24 -0.99
C GLU A 140 15.33 -21.58 -2.27
N GLU A 141 16.58 -21.89 -2.58
CA GLU A 141 17.22 -21.38 -3.79
C GLU A 141 16.46 -21.86 -5.05
N LYS A 142 15.94 -20.91 -5.83
CA LYS A 142 15.17 -21.20 -7.03
C LYS A 142 16.09 -21.37 -8.22
N THR A 143 15.88 -22.42 -9.02
CA THR A 143 16.59 -22.62 -10.28
C THR A 143 15.71 -22.28 -11.48
N ARG A 144 16.29 -21.64 -12.50
CA ARG A 144 15.58 -21.32 -13.73
C ARG A 144 15.45 -22.58 -14.60
N LYS A 145 14.22 -22.88 -15.04
CA LYS A 145 13.92 -23.93 -16.02
C LYS A 145 13.11 -23.37 -17.17
N THR A 146 13.42 -23.81 -18.38
CA THR A 146 12.63 -23.51 -19.58
C THR A 146 11.77 -24.74 -19.88
N ILE A 147 10.47 -24.55 -19.91
CA ILE A 147 9.50 -25.59 -20.23
C ILE A 147 8.74 -25.22 -21.50
N VAL A 148 8.31 -26.23 -22.26
CA VAL A 148 7.45 -26.05 -23.44
C VAL A 148 6.05 -26.47 -23.04
N ILE A 149 5.09 -25.57 -23.22
CA ILE A 149 3.66 -25.80 -22.96
C ILE A 149 2.85 -25.33 -24.16
N ASP A 150 1.64 -25.87 -24.31
CA ASP A 150 0.73 -25.41 -25.37
C ASP A 150 0.42 -23.92 -25.22
N GLN A 151 0.37 -23.22 -26.34
CA GLN A 151 0.11 -21.77 -26.36
C GLN A 151 -1.19 -21.40 -25.63
N SER A 152 -2.25 -22.17 -25.85
CA SER A 152 -3.55 -21.94 -25.21
C SER A 152 -3.50 -22.11 -23.69
N ILE A 153 -2.65 -23.01 -23.19
CA ILE A 153 -2.44 -23.21 -21.75
C ILE A 153 -1.61 -22.06 -21.19
N GLY A 154 -0.56 -21.63 -21.90
CA GLY A 154 0.27 -20.49 -21.51
C GLY A 154 -0.53 -19.20 -21.40
N GLU A 155 -1.39 -18.89 -22.38
CA GLU A 155 -2.27 -17.71 -22.34
C GLU A 155 -3.26 -17.76 -21.17
N ARG A 156 -3.89 -18.92 -20.92
CA ARG A 156 -4.79 -19.11 -19.78
C ARG A 156 -4.07 -18.96 -18.44
N PHE A 157 -2.85 -19.47 -18.34
CA PHE A 157 -2.02 -19.35 -17.14
C PHE A 157 -1.65 -17.90 -16.86
N ASP A 158 -1.31 -17.13 -17.91
CA ASP A 158 -0.97 -15.72 -17.79
C ASP A 158 -2.16 -14.89 -17.31
N VAL A 159 -3.34 -15.07 -17.93
CA VAL A 159 -4.58 -14.39 -17.51
C VAL A 159 -4.95 -14.72 -16.06
N PHE A 160 -4.80 -15.99 -15.66
CA PHE A 160 -5.05 -16.42 -14.29
C PHE A 160 -4.13 -15.72 -13.28
N CYS A 161 -2.82 -15.66 -13.57
CA CYS A 161 -1.86 -14.99 -12.69
C CYS A 161 -2.11 -13.49 -12.58
N GLU A 162 -2.51 -12.83 -13.67
CA GLU A 162 -2.84 -11.40 -13.69
C GLU A 162 -4.12 -11.09 -12.88
N GLY A 163 -5.16 -11.92 -13.04
CA GLY A 163 -6.42 -11.76 -12.33
C GLY A 163 -6.27 -11.90 -10.80
N GLU A 164 -5.52 -12.91 -10.36
CA GLU A 164 -5.28 -13.18 -8.94
C GLU A 164 -4.09 -12.40 -8.36
N ARG A 165 -3.36 -11.65 -9.20
CA ARG A 165 -2.13 -10.90 -8.85
C ARG A 165 -1.05 -11.77 -8.20
N LEU A 166 -0.89 -12.98 -8.73
CA LEU A 166 0.03 -13.99 -8.24
C LEU A 166 1.29 -14.07 -9.11
N ASN A 167 2.40 -14.49 -8.50
CA ASN A 167 3.66 -14.62 -9.20
C ASN A 167 3.71 -15.95 -9.99
N LYS A 168 3.97 -15.86 -11.30
CA LYS A 168 4.03 -17.03 -12.20
C LYS A 168 4.96 -18.12 -11.67
N SER A 169 6.11 -17.73 -11.12
CA SER A 169 7.07 -18.69 -10.57
C SER A 169 6.55 -19.44 -9.35
N ASP A 170 5.74 -18.81 -8.51
CA ASP A 170 5.24 -19.44 -7.28
C ASP A 170 4.08 -20.39 -7.59
N ILE A 171 3.23 -20.05 -8.56
CA ILE A 171 2.18 -20.95 -9.05
C ILE A 171 2.80 -22.18 -9.71
N LEU A 172 3.83 -21.99 -10.54
CA LEU A 172 4.54 -23.12 -11.16
C LEU A 172 5.24 -23.99 -10.11
N HIS A 173 5.86 -23.40 -9.09
CA HIS A 173 6.44 -24.16 -7.98
C HIS A 173 5.36 -25.01 -7.30
N LEU A 174 4.25 -24.39 -6.87
CA LEU A 174 3.16 -25.09 -6.20
C LEU A 174 2.59 -26.22 -7.06
N ALA A 175 2.32 -25.94 -8.34
CA ALA A 175 1.76 -26.92 -9.26
C ALA A 175 2.69 -28.12 -9.49
N LEU A 176 4.01 -27.86 -9.57
CA LEU A 176 5.00 -28.94 -9.70
C LEU A 176 5.16 -29.73 -8.41
N ALA A 177 5.14 -29.07 -7.24
CA ALA A 177 5.17 -29.75 -5.94
C ALA A 177 3.94 -30.64 -5.75
N ASP A 178 2.73 -30.10 -5.95
CA ASP A 178 1.48 -30.87 -5.89
C ASP A 178 1.46 -32.03 -6.89
N PHE A 179 2.08 -31.85 -8.07
CA PHE A 179 2.21 -32.91 -9.05
C PHE A 179 3.19 -34.00 -8.59
N MET A 180 4.36 -33.62 -8.07
CA MET A 180 5.35 -34.57 -7.55
C MET A 180 4.80 -35.34 -6.34
N ASP A 181 4.23 -34.66 -5.35
CA ASP A 181 3.63 -35.27 -4.15
C ASP A 181 2.52 -36.29 -4.48
N LYS A 182 1.89 -36.14 -5.65
CA LYS A 182 0.84 -37.05 -6.11
C LYS A 182 1.37 -38.33 -6.77
N PHE A 183 2.57 -38.28 -7.36
CA PHE A 183 3.09 -39.33 -8.23
C PHE A 183 4.43 -39.91 -7.78
N GLU A 184 5.10 -39.29 -6.81
CA GLU A 184 6.27 -39.81 -6.10
C GLU A 184 5.84 -40.56 -4.82
#